data_AF-A0A7T7VSE7-F1
#
_entry.id   AF-A0A7T7VSE7-F1
#
_cell.length_a   1.000
_cell.length_b   1.000
_cell.length_c   1.000
_cell.angle_alpha   90.00
_cell.angle_beta   90.00
_cell.angle_gamma   90.00
#
_symmetry.space_group_name_H-M   'P 1'
#
loop_
_entity.id
_entity.type
_entity.pdbx_description
1 polymer ?
#
loop_
_entity_poly.entity_id
_entity_poly.type
_entity_poly.pdbx_seq_one_letter_code
_entity_poly.pdbx_strand_id
1 'polypeptide(L)'
;MRIQGQLITAVDLAIASGMDPKRFRVALRAASLDWHPNNGRWEVVRGSDEHQDMELVMAQLGGASGRLRSTSQAANGTSEVAIRDEQYVLDLCDAVLGLKAVRQHCFEFLTGDPDRRGYRKPLPVDGFYPTLGLVVEYHERQHRERVGFFDDKPTVSGIPRGEQRRRYDERRADFLPRHGYSLVVLEVDEPTFSK
;
A
#
# COMPACT_ATOMS: atom_id res chain seq x y z
N MET A 1 -35.02 -14.81 -25.73
CA MET A 1 -33.58 -14.47 -25.78
C MET A 1 -33.25 -13.76 -24.48
N ARG A 2 -32.59 -14.43 -23.52
CA ARG A 2 -32.32 -13.87 -22.18
C ARG A 2 -31.11 -12.96 -22.29
N ILE A 3 -31.28 -11.65 -22.05
CA ILE A 3 -30.16 -10.72 -21.90
C ILE A 3 -29.49 -11.10 -20.57
N GLN A 4 -28.29 -11.67 -20.64
CA GLN A 4 -27.47 -11.90 -19.46
C GLN A 4 -27.10 -10.51 -18.91
N GLY A 5 -27.68 -10.13 -17.78
CA GLY A 5 -27.34 -8.87 -17.12
C GLY A 5 -25.89 -8.90 -16.68
N GLN A 6 -25.10 -7.95 -17.16
CA GLN A 6 -23.68 -7.84 -16.82
C GLN A 6 -23.56 -7.49 -15.33
N LEU A 7 -22.86 -8.31 -14.56
CA LEU A 7 -22.52 -7.99 -13.17
C LEU A 7 -21.59 -6.78 -13.14
N ILE A 8 -21.90 -5.82 -12.28
CA ILE A 8 -21.12 -4.62 -12.07
C ILE A 8 -20.84 -4.45 -10.58
N THR A 9 -19.59 -4.12 -10.25
CA THR A 9 -19.19 -3.92 -8.86
C THR A 9 -19.25 -2.45 -8.47
N ALA A 10 -19.33 -2.18 -7.17
CA ALA A 10 -19.17 -0.82 -6.65
C ALA A 10 -17.85 -0.16 -7.08
N VAL A 11 -16.80 -0.97 -7.27
CA VAL A 11 -15.49 -0.45 -7.69
C VAL A 11 -15.56 0.00 -9.15
N ASP A 12 -16.16 -0.81 -10.03
CA ASP A 12 -16.31 -0.48 -11.44
C ASP A 12 -17.17 0.77 -11.64
N LEU A 13 -18.26 0.90 -10.87
CA LEU A 13 -19.11 2.08 -10.85
C LEU A 13 -18.36 3.33 -10.39
N ALA A 14 -17.55 3.23 -9.33
CA ALA A 14 -16.77 4.36 -8.83
C ALA A 14 -15.72 4.81 -9.86
N ILE A 15 -14.99 3.87 -10.47
CA ILE A 15 -13.97 4.17 -11.49
C ILE A 15 -14.60 4.80 -12.73
N ALA A 16 -15.72 4.26 -13.23
CA ALA A 16 -16.43 4.78 -14.39
C ALA A 16 -16.93 6.23 -14.19
N SER A 17 -17.26 6.58 -12.95
CA SER A 17 -17.72 7.92 -12.56
C SER A 17 -16.61 8.84 -12.04
N GLY A 18 -15.33 8.42 -12.12
CA GLY A 18 -14.20 9.20 -11.62
C GLY A 18 -14.19 9.42 -10.10
N MET A 19 -14.89 8.58 -9.34
CA MET A 19 -15.00 8.64 -7.89
C MET A 19 -14.01 7.68 -7.22
N ASP A 20 -13.48 8.09 -6.07
CA ASP A 20 -12.66 7.20 -5.23
C ASP A 20 -13.48 5.97 -4.76
N PRO A 21 -13.06 4.72 -5.08
CA PRO A 21 -13.82 3.52 -4.74
C PRO A 21 -14.01 3.29 -3.24
N LYS A 22 -13.08 3.75 -2.42
CA LYS A 22 -13.15 3.62 -0.96
C LYS A 22 -14.22 4.55 -0.39
N ARG A 23 -14.28 5.79 -0.86
CA ARG A 23 -15.30 6.79 -0.51
C ARG A 23 -16.70 6.32 -0.90
N PHE A 24 -16.86 5.77 -2.09
CA PHE A 24 -18.14 5.21 -2.53
C PHE A 24 -18.59 4.04 -1.65
N ARG A 25 -17.68 3.10 -1.33
CA ARG A 25 -18.00 1.97 -0.43
C ARG A 25 -18.34 2.37 0.99
N VAL A 26 -17.73 3.43 1.52
CA VAL A 26 -18.10 3.98 2.84
C VAL A 26 -19.52 4.54 2.80
N ALA A 27 -19.87 5.26 1.74
CA ALA A 27 -21.21 5.81 1.58
C ALA A 27 -22.28 4.72 1.41
N LEU A 28 -21.99 3.68 0.62
CA LEU A 28 -22.88 2.51 0.47
C LEU A 28 -23.13 1.80 1.82
N ARG A 29 -22.10 1.67 2.67
CA ARG A 29 -22.26 1.13 4.03
C ARG A 29 -23.08 2.06 4.94
N ALA A 30 -22.90 3.37 4.81
CA ALA A 30 -23.64 4.36 5.58
C ALA A 30 -25.11 4.51 5.13
N ALA A 31 -25.41 4.19 3.87
CA ALA A 31 -26.77 4.14 3.34
C ALA A 31 -27.57 2.92 3.83
N SER A 32 -26.91 1.93 4.43
CA SER A 32 -27.53 0.74 5.05
C SER A 32 -28.61 0.09 4.16
N LEU A 33 -28.24 -0.21 2.91
CA LEU A 33 -29.14 -0.81 1.92
C LEU A 33 -29.57 -2.23 2.36
N ASP A 34 -30.88 -2.44 2.50
CA ASP A 34 -31.48 -3.65 3.10
C ASP A 34 -31.16 -4.95 2.33
N TRP A 35 -30.91 -4.83 1.03
CA TRP A 35 -30.59 -5.96 0.16
C TRP A 35 -29.11 -6.40 0.26
N HIS A 36 -28.24 -5.58 0.86
CA HIS A 36 -26.81 -5.90 0.94
C HIS A 36 -26.45 -6.55 2.28
N PRO A 37 -25.99 -7.82 2.31
CA PRO A 37 -25.64 -8.48 3.55
C PRO A 37 -24.38 -7.88 4.19
N ASN A 38 -24.27 -7.99 5.52
CA ASN A 38 -23.06 -7.57 6.23
C ASN A 38 -21.83 -8.33 5.69
N ASN A 39 -20.76 -7.60 5.33
CA ASN A 39 -19.57 -8.10 4.63
C ASN A 39 -19.81 -8.75 3.25
N GLY A 40 -20.97 -8.51 2.64
CA GLY A 40 -21.27 -8.89 1.26
C GLY A 40 -20.34 -8.24 0.24
N ARG A 41 -20.25 -8.88 -0.93
CA ARG A 41 -19.63 -8.28 -2.11
C ARG A 41 -20.64 -7.30 -2.72
N TRP A 42 -20.21 -6.05 -2.90
CA TRP A 42 -20.96 -5.00 -3.61
C TRP A 42 -21.00 -5.27 -5.12
N GLU A 43 -21.70 -6.32 -5.51
CA GLU A 43 -21.83 -6.83 -6.87
C GLU A 43 -23.32 -6.94 -7.18
N VAL A 44 -23.78 -6.22 -8.21
CA VAL A 44 -25.20 -6.17 -8.61
C VAL A 44 -25.33 -6.33 -10.11
N VAL A 45 -26.51 -6.68 -10.59
CA VAL A 45 -26.78 -6.77 -12.03
C VAL A 45 -27.01 -5.37 -12.58
N ARG A 46 -26.27 -4.97 -13.61
CA ARG A 46 -26.45 -3.65 -14.24
C ARG A 46 -27.91 -3.47 -14.70
N GLY A 47 -28.53 -2.40 -14.24
CA GLY A 47 -29.93 -2.06 -14.56
C GLY A 47 -30.98 -2.70 -13.64
N SER A 48 -30.57 -3.37 -12.55
CA SER A 48 -31.50 -3.81 -11.51
C SER A 48 -31.84 -2.68 -10.52
N ASP A 49 -32.84 -2.90 -9.67
CA ASP A 49 -33.21 -1.93 -8.62
C ASP A 49 -32.03 -1.68 -7.65
N GLU A 50 -31.24 -2.72 -7.36
CA GLU A 50 -30.03 -2.60 -6.53
C GLU A 50 -28.93 -1.77 -7.21
N HIS A 51 -28.83 -1.84 -8.55
CA HIS A 51 -27.95 -0.97 -9.32
C HIS A 51 -28.41 0.49 -9.26
N GLN A 52 -29.71 0.73 -9.36
CA GLN A 52 -30.28 2.07 -9.25
C GLN A 52 -30.06 2.68 -7.85
N ASP A 53 -30.18 1.88 -6.78
CA ASP A 53 -29.86 2.31 -5.42
C ASP A 53 -28.40 2.73 -5.28
N MET A 54 -27.47 1.99 -5.89
CA MET A 54 -26.05 2.34 -5.89
C MET A 54 -25.78 3.65 -6.65
N GLU A 55 -26.46 3.88 -7.77
CA GLU A 55 -26.39 5.14 -8.53
C GLU A 55 -26.99 6.32 -7.75
N LEU A 56 -28.07 6.11 -6.98
CA LEU A 56 -28.66 7.14 -6.11
C LEU A 56 -27.71 7.56 -5.00
N VAL A 57 -27.06 6.61 -4.32
CA VAL A 57 -26.03 6.91 -3.32
C VAL A 57 -24.87 7.69 -3.95
N MET A 58 -24.48 7.33 -5.18
CA MET A 58 -23.43 8.03 -5.92
C MET A 58 -23.83 9.48 -6.27
N ALA A 59 -25.06 9.70 -6.74
CA ALA A 59 -25.56 11.02 -7.07
C ALA A 59 -25.64 11.94 -5.82
N GLN A 60 -26.03 11.40 -4.67
CA GLN A 60 -26.05 12.13 -3.39
C GLN A 60 -24.64 12.57 -2.95
N LEU A 61 -23.61 11.77 -3.24
CA LEU A 61 -22.21 12.13 -3.00
C LEU A 61 -21.71 13.26 -3.92
N GLY A 62 -22.27 13.36 -5.14
CA GLY A 62 -21.95 14.42 -6.10
C GLY A 62 -22.66 15.75 -5.82
N GLY A 63 -23.87 15.71 -5.24
CA GLY A 63 -24.70 16.89 -4.95
C GLY A 63 -24.31 17.69 -3.70
N ALA A 64 -23.52 17.13 -2.79
CA ALA A 64 -23.12 17.79 -1.53
C ALA A 64 -21.92 18.76 -1.66
N SER A 65 -21.71 19.35 -2.84
CA SER A 65 -20.57 20.26 -3.12
C SER A 65 -20.70 21.67 -2.51
N GLY A 66 -21.64 21.88 -1.58
CA GLY A 66 -22.05 23.21 -1.12
C GLY A 66 -22.08 23.43 0.39
N ARG A 67 -21.21 22.80 1.20
CA ARG A 67 -20.88 23.36 2.53
C ARG A 67 -19.59 22.80 3.10
N LEU A 68 -18.60 23.69 3.15
CA LEU A 68 -17.30 23.49 3.76
C LEU A 68 -17.42 22.97 5.21
N ARG A 69 -16.88 21.76 5.44
CA ARG A 69 -15.99 21.51 6.56
C ARG A 69 -14.75 20.86 6.00
N SER A 70 -13.67 21.64 6.01
CA SER A 70 -12.33 21.17 5.69
C SER A 70 -11.94 20.12 6.73
N THR A 71 -11.98 18.86 6.35
CA THR A 71 -11.13 17.83 6.94
C THR A 71 -10.21 17.37 5.84
N SER A 72 -9.01 17.94 5.87
CA SER A 72 -7.83 17.56 5.09
C SER A 72 -7.80 16.07 4.74
N GLN A 73 -7.97 15.80 3.44
CA GLN A 73 -7.53 14.56 2.82
C GLN A 73 -6.02 14.42 3.02
N ALA A 74 -5.56 13.26 3.49
CA ALA A 74 -4.18 12.85 3.36
C ALA A 74 -4.10 11.38 2.94
N ALA A 75 -3.58 11.20 1.72
CA ALA A 75 -2.77 10.09 1.21
C ALA A 75 -3.24 8.65 1.49
N ASN A 76 -3.88 8.02 0.50
CA ASN A 76 -3.90 6.54 0.39
C ASN A 76 -3.58 6.03 -1.02
N GLY A 77 -3.16 6.91 -1.94
CA GLY A 77 -2.73 6.54 -3.29
C GLY A 77 -1.23 6.25 -3.41
N THR A 78 -0.43 6.64 -2.42
CA THR A 78 1.03 6.47 -2.45
C THR A 78 1.47 5.05 -2.08
N SER A 79 0.80 4.36 -1.15
CA SER A 79 1.25 3.02 -0.73
C SER A 79 0.98 1.91 -1.75
N GLU A 80 -0.07 2.03 -2.57
CA GLU A 80 -0.37 1.02 -3.60
C GLU A 80 0.50 1.20 -4.85
N VAL A 81 0.82 2.45 -5.20
CA VAL A 81 1.83 2.75 -6.22
C VAL A 81 3.20 2.30 -5.75
N ALA A 82 3.52 2.54 -4.48
CA ALA A 82 4.79 2.13 -3.89
C ALA A 82 5.06 0.62 -4.01
N ILE A 83 4.07 -0.19 -3.61
CA ILE A 83 4.13 -1.65 -3.71
C ILE A 83 4.33 -2.09 -5.18
N ARG A 84 3.77 -1.36 -6.15
CA ARG A 84 3.93 -1.66 -7.57
C ARG A 84 5.32 -1.31 -8.08
N ASP A 85 5.91 -0.22 -7.61
CA ASP A 85 7.26 0.19 -8.02
C ASP A 85 8.32 -0.74 -7.44
N GLU A 86 8.22 -1.11 -6.15
CA GLU A 86 9.07 -2.12 -5.51
C GLU A 86 9.04 -3.43 -6.31
N GLN A 87 7.83 -3.93 -6.59
CA GLN A 87 7.67 -5.17 -7.33
C GLN A 87 8.26 -5.07 -8.75
N TYR A 88 8.02 -3.97 -9.46
CA TYR A 88 8.55 -3.74 -10.79
C TYR A 88 10.08 -3.74 -10.83
N VAL A 89 10.71 -3.01 -9.90
CA VAL A 89 12.17 -2.93 -9.82
C VAL A 89 12.78 -4.28 -9.50
N LEU A 90 12.20 -5.02 -8.56
CA LEU A 90 12.67 -6.36 -8.22
C LEU A 90 12.47 -7.37 -9.35
N ASP A 91 11.38 -7.27 -10.12
CA ASP A 91 11.15 -8.10 -11.31
C ASP A 91 12.16 -7.77 -12.42
N LEU A 92 12.59 -6.50 -12.55
CA LEU A 92 13.67 -6.12 -13.46
C LEU A 92 15.01 -6.71 -13.00
N CYS A 93 15.31 -6.67 -11.70
CA CYS A 93 16.51 -7.33 -11.16
C CYS A 93 16.51 -8.83 -11.46
N ASP A 94 15.36 -9.51 -11.30
CA ASP A 94 15.25 -10.93 -11.63
C ASP A 94 15.63 -11.18 -13.10
N ALA A 95 15.11 -10.36 -14.01
CA ALA A 95 15.36 -10.48 -15.44
C ALA A 95 16.83 -10.23 -15.81
N VAL A 96 17.46 -9.22 -15.20
CA VAL A 96 18.88 -8.88 -15.44
C VAL A 96 19.81 -9.95 -14.88
N LEU A 97 19.51 -10.49 -13.70
CA LEU A 97 20.32 -11.52 -13.05
C LEU A 97 20.03 -12.93 -13.57
N GLY A 98 18.93 -13.13 -14.31
CA GLY A 98 18.48 -14.44 -14.76
C GLY A 98 18.07 -15.39 -13.62
N LEU A 99 17.75 -14.84 -12.45
CA LEU A 99 17.41 -15.57 -11.23
C LEU A 99 16.12 -15.01 -10.62
N LYS A 100 15.40 -15.83 -9.85
CA LYS A 100 14.23 -15.36 -9.10
C LYS A 100 14.61 -15.12 -7.64
N ALA A 101 14.40 -13.90 -7.16
CA ALA A 101 14.59 -13.59 -5.75
C ALA A 101 13.46 -14.16 -4.88
N VAL A 102 13.80 -14.51 -3.65
CA VAL A 102 12.85 -14.74 -2.56
C VAL A 102 12.41 -13.38 -2.03
N ARG A 103 11.15 -13.01 -2.26
CA ARG A 103 10.58 -11.75 -1.80
C ARG A 103 10.32 -11.78 -0.29
N GLN A 104 10.48 -10.64 0.40
CA GLN A 104 10.19 -10.49 1.83
C GLN A 104 10.89 -11.54 2.72
N HIS A 105 12.10 -11.96 2.34
CA HIS A 105 12.83 -12.99 3.06
C HIS A 105 13.22 -12.50 4.46
N CYS A 106 13.06 -13.36 5.47
CA CYS A 106 13.38 -13.03 6.85
C CYS A 106 14.55 -13.88 7.33
N PHE A 107 15.70 -13.26 7.55
CA PHE A 107 16.85 -13.93 8.17
C PHE A 107 16.67 -14.05 9.68
N GLU A 108 17.10 -15.16 10.27
CA GLU A 108 16.99 -15.40 11.73
C GLU A 108 17.75 -14.36 12.55
N PHE A 109 18.90 -13.89 12.05
CA PHE A 109 19.73 -12.89 12.72
C PHE A 109 19.23 -11.45 12.54
N LEU A 110 18.33 -11.20 11.58
CA LEU A 110 17.90 -9.86 11.22
C LEU A 110 16.52 -9.57 11.82
N THR A 111 16.51 -8.88 12.96
CA THR A 111 15.30 -8.62 13.73
C THR A 111 15.11 -7.15 14.10
N GLY A 112 13.86 -6.77 14.31
CA GLY A 112 13.42 -5.43 14.65
C GLY A 112 13.65 -5.10 16.12
N ASP A 113 13.06 -3.99 16.56
CA ASP A 113 13.12 -3.61 17.97
C ASP A 113 12.40 -4.63 18.85
N PRO A 114 12.91 -4.87 20.07
CA PRO A 114 12.18 -5.67 21.04
C PRO A 114 10.92 -4.91 21.47
N ASP A 115 9.83 -5.64 21.64
CA ASP A 115 8.63 -5.11 22.29
C ASP A 115 8.82 -5.03 23.81
N ARG A 116 7.78 -4.56 24.52
CA ARG A 116 7.79 -4.46 26.00
C ARG A 116 8.01 -5.78 26.73
N ARG A 117 7.85 -6.92 26.04
CA ARG A 117 8.04 -8.28 26.58
C ARG A 117 9.39 -8.88 26.13
N GLY A 118 10.21 -8.12 25.40
CA GLY A 118 11.49 -8.56 24.86
C GLY A 118 11.40 -9.34 23.55
N TYR A 119 10.20 -9.52 22.99
CA TYR A 119 10.02 -10.25 21.73
C TYR A 119 10.43 -9.38 20.54
N ARG A 120 11.17 -9.98 19.60
CA ARG A 120 11.67 -9.30 18.39
C ARG A 120 11.01 -9.91 17.16
N LYS A 121 10.43 -9.06 16.32
CA LYS A 121 9.91 -9.50 15.02
C LYS A 121 11.05 -9.60 14.00
N PRO A 122 11.06 -10.61 13.12
CA PRO A 122 11.97 -10.64 11.97
C PRO A 122 11.77 -9.40 11.10
N LEU A 123 12.86 -8.91 10.51
CA LEU A 123 12.81 -7.85 9.50
C LEU A 123 12.90 -8.49 8.11
N PRO A 124 11.87 -8.33 7.27
CA PRO A 124 11.95 -8.79 5.89
C PRO A 124 12.91 -7.90 5.10
N VAL A 125 13.57 -8.53 4.13
CA VAL A 125 14.28 -7.86 3.02
C VAL A 125 13.44 -7.93 1.75
N ASP A 126 13.53 -6.93 0.88
CA ASP A 126 12.61 -6.83 -0.27
C ASP A 126 12.85 -7.96 -1.28
N GLY A 127 14.11 -8.23 -1.63
CA GLY A 127 14.50 -9.35 -2.48
C GLY A 127 15.82 -10.01 -2.07
N PHE A 128 15.83 -11.33 -1.96
CA PHE A 128 17.02 -12.12 -1.66
C PHE A 128 17.32 -13.14 -2.77
N TYR A 129 18.54 -13.15 -3.30
CA TYR A 129 19.04 -14.09 -4.29
C TYR A 129 20.02 -15.08 -3.63
N PRO A 130 19.57 -16.27 -3.20
CA PRO A 130 20.39 -17.19 -2.39
C PRO A 130 21.67 -17.63 -3.10
N THR A 131 21.57 -17.91 -4.40
CA THR A 131 22.70 -18.37 -5.22
C THR A 131 23.83 -17.35 -5.29
N LEU A 132 23.53 -16.05 -5.19
CA LEU A 132 24.50 -14.96 -5.25
C LEU A 132 24.90 -14.44 -3.87
N GLY A 133 24.23 -14.89 -2.80
CA GLY A 133 24.36 -14.27 -1.48
C GLY A 133 24.02 -12.77 -1.52
N LEU A 134 23.08 -12.36 -2.37
CA LEU A 134 22.76 -10.96 -2.66
C LEU A 134 21.38 -10.59 -2.12
N VAL A 135 21.30 -9.47 -1.41
CA VAL A 135 20.05 -8.81 -1.02
C VAL A 135 19.91 -7.51 -1.79
N VAL A 136 18.70 -7.26 -2.31
CA VAL A 136 18.29 -6.02 -2.96
C VAL A 136 17.17 -5.40 -2.13
N GLU A 137 17.36 -4.13 -1.74
CA GLU A 137 16.34 -3.29 -1.10
C GLU A 137 15.96 -2.15 -2.06
N TYR A 138 14.69 -1.75 -2.06
CA TYR A 138 14.18 -0.64 -2.84
C TYR A 138 13.69 0.47 -1.91
N HIS A 139 14.33 1.64 -1.98
CA HIS A 139 14.01 2.78 -1.13
C HIS A 139 13.29 3.86 -1.94
N GLU A 140 12.02 4.07 -1.65
CA GLU A 140 11.25 5.16 -2.24
C GLU A 140 11.52 6.52 -1.59
N ARG A 141 11.28 7.60 -2.35
CA ARG A 141 11.43 9.00 -1.91
C ARG A 141 10.71 9.34 -0.61
N GLN A 142 9.60 8.67 -0.30
CA GLN A 142 8.85 8.87 0.95
C GLN A 142 9.61 8.40 2.21
N HIS A 143 10.79 7.80 2.06
CA HIS A 143 11.72 7.54 3.16
C HIS A 143 12.57 8.76 3.55
N ARG A 144 12.63 9.83 2.72
CA ARG A 144 13.44 11.05 2.99
C ARG A 144 12.64 12.24 3.52
N GLU A 145 11.42 12.47 3.05
CA GLU A 145 10.65 13.65 3.44
C GLU A 145 9.71 13.36 4.62
N ARG A 146 9.97 14.02 5.76
CA ARG A 146 9.11 14.00 6.94
C ARG A 146 7.66 14.35 6.55
N VAL A 147 6.79 13.35 6.48
CA VAL A 147 5.34 13.58 6.42
C VAL A 147 4.86 13.72 7.86
N GLY A 148 4.88 14.96 8.36
CA GLY A 148 4.65 15.37 9.75
C GLY A 148 3.30 15.00 10.39
N PHE A 149 2.53 14.08 9.80
CA PHE A 149 1.30 13.54 10.39
C PHE A 149 1.35 12.01 10.65
N PHE A 150 2.31 11.28 10.05
CA PHE A 150 2.47 9.83 10.22
C PHE A 150 3.76 9.41 10.94
N ASP A 151 4.83 10.21 10.84
CA ASP A 151 6.13 9.89 11.44
C ASP A 151 6.12 9.97 12.97
N ASP A 152 5.28 10.83 13.56
CA ASP A 152 5.24 11.08 15.01
C ASP A 152 4.38 10.06 15.78
N LYS A 153 3.84 9.04 15.11
CA LYS A 153 3.11 7.97 15.80
C LYS A 153 4.12 7.05 16.50
N PRO A 154 4.04 6.88 17.84
CA PRO A 154 4.94 5.99 18.55
C PRO A 154 4.74 4.56 18.06
N THR A 155 5.83 3.92 17.67
CA THR A 155 5.86 2.51 17.31
C THR A 155 5.84 1.63 18.56
N VAL A 156 5.82 0.30 18.40
CA VAL A 156 5.78 -0.67 19.53
C VAL A 156 6.93 -0.47 20.53
N SER A 157 8.07 0.05 20.07
CA SER A 157 9.24 0.39 20.89
C SER A 157 9.25 1.83 21.43
N GLY A 158 8.20 2.62 21.17
CA GLY A 158 8.06 4.01 21.64
C GLY A 158 8.80 5.05 20.80
N ILE A 159 9.49 4.65 19.74
CA ILE A 159 10.18 5.57 18.81
C ILE A 159 9.27 5.98 17.64
N PRO A 160 9.47 7.17 17.05
CA PRO A 160 8.79 7.61 15.83
C PRO A 160 8.97 6.62 14.66
N ARG A 161 7.98 6.51 13.77
CA ARG A 161 8.00 5.54 12.67
C ARG A 161 9.12 5.82 11.66
N GLY A 162 9.43 7.10 11.39
CA GLY A 162 10.56 7.48 10.54
C GLY A 162 11.91 7.06 11.15
N GLU A 163 12.08 7.22 12.46
CA GLU A 163 13.30 6.79 13.14
C GLU A 163 13.43 5.26 13.15
N GLN A 164 12.32 4.54 13.32
CA GLN A 164 12.29 3.08 13.23
C GLN A 164 12.76 2.58 11.86
N ARG A 165 12.29 3.20 10.78
CA ARG A 165 12.70 2.85 9.41
C ARG A 165 14.20 3.01 9.23
N ARG A 166 14.73 4.19 9.58
CA ARG A 166 16.16 4.48 9.50
C ARG A 166 17.00 3.47 10.29
N ARG A 167 16.58 3.13 11.51
CA ARG A 167 17.29 2.12 12.34
C ARG A 167 17.27 0.74 11.68
N TYR A 168 16.20 0.38 10.99
CA TYR A 168 16.10 -0.91 10.32
C TYR A 168 16.96 -0.96 9.06
N ASP A 169 17.01 0.13 8.30
CA ASP A 169 17.90 0.27 7.14
C ASP A 169 19.37 0.18 7.57
N GLU A 170 19.75 0.87 8.65
CA GLU A 170 21.09 0.79 9.26
C GLU A 170 21.41 -0.65 9.73
N ARG A 171 20.44 -1.36 10.32
CA ARG A 171 20.63 -2.77 10.71
C ARG A 171 20.85 -3.68 9.51
N ARG A 172 20.12 -3.50 8.41
CA ARG A 172 20.33 -4.30 7.20
C ARG A 172 21.74 -4.07 6.65
N ALA A 173 22.15 -2.80 6.57
CA ALA A 173 23.48 -2.42 6.10
C ALA A 173 24.62 -2.96 6.98
N ASP A 174 24.40 -3.09 8.29
CA ASP A 174 25.42 -3.60 9.22
C ASP A 174 25.45 -5.14 9.31
N PHE A 175 24.28 -5.78 9.42
CA PHE A 175 24.19 -7.21 9.70
C PHE A 175 24.37 -8.06 8.44
N LEU A 176 23.81 -7.67 7.29
CA LEU A 176 23.90 -8.50 6.07
C LEU A 176 25.37 -8.75 5.67
N PRO A 177 26.26 -7.73 5.58
CA PRO A 177 27.66 -7.96 5.23
C PRO A 177 28.41 -8.78 6.27
N ARG A 178 28.14 -8.58 7.57
CA ARG A 178 28.76 -9.36 8.66
C ARG A 178 28.43 -10.85 8.58
N HIS A 179 27.28 -11.19 8.02
CA HIS A 179 26.82 -12.56 7.81
C HIS A 179 27.14 -13.09 6.39
N GLY A 180 27.94 -12.37 5.60
CA GLY A 180 28.43 -12.82 4.29
C GLY A 180 27.49 -12.51 3.12
N TYR A 181 26.49 -11.66 3.32
CA TYR A 181 25.57 -11.24 2.26
C TYR A 181 25.94 -9.87 1.71
N SER A 182 25.91 -9.73 0.39
CA SER A 182 26.04 -8.43 -0.27
C SER A 182 24.70 -7.70 -0.21
N LEU A 183 24.71 -6.40 0.07
CA LEU A 183 23.52 -5.54 0.05
C LEU A 183 23.64 -4.52 -1.09
N VAL A 184 22.62 -4.45 -1.94
CA VAL A 184 22.42 -3.40 -2.93
C VAL A 184 21.14 -2.66 -2.59
N VAL A 185 21.23 -1.34 -2.49
CA VAL A 185 20.07 -0.46 -2.25
C VAL A 185 19.81 0.34 -3.52
N LEU A 186 18.57 0.27 -4.02
CA LEU A 186 18.11 1.03 -5.18
C LEU A 186 17.26 2.20 -4.69
N GLU A 187 17.78 3.41 -4.82
CA GLU A 187 17.09 4.64 -4.44
C GLU A 187 16.50 5.32 -5.69
N VAL A 188 15.25 5.81 -5.59
CA VAL A 188 14.67 6.66 -6.64
C VAL A 188 14.95 8.13 -6.37
N ASP A 189 15.72 8.75 -7.24
CA ASP A 189 15.89 10.20 -7.31
C ASP A 189 15.10 10.77 -8.50
N GLU A 190 14.31 11.82 -8.27
CA GLU A 190 13.70 12.59 -9.37
C GLU A 190 14.70 13.63 -9.90
N PRO A 191 14.84 13.79 -11.23
CA PRO A 191 15.63 14.86 -11.79
C PRO A 191 15.01 16.22 -11.41
N THR A 192 15.79 17.04 -10.71
CA THR A 192 15.41 18.43 -10.42
C THR A 192 15.65 19.26 -11.68
N PHE A 193 14.58 19.53 -12.42
CA PHE A 193 14.62 20.56 -13.46
C PHE A 193 14.63 21.94 -12.79
N SER A 194 15.81 22.54 -12.66
CA SER A 194 15.90 23.97 -12.35
C SER A 194 15.33 24.77 -13.51
N LYS A 195 14.42 25.70 -13.20
CA LYS A 195 13.89 26.69 -14.16
C LYS A 195 14.92 27.75 -14.48
#